data_AF-A0A964XV78-F1
#
_entry.id   AF-A0A964XV78-F1
#
_cell.length_a   1.000
_cell.length_b   1.000
_cell.length_c   1.000
_cell.angle_alpha   90.00
_cell.angle_beta   90.00
_cell.angle_gamma   90.00
#
_symmetry.space_group_name_H-M   'P 1'
#
loop_
_entity.id
_entity.type
_entity.pdbx_description
1 polymer ?
#
loop_
_entity_poly.entity_id
_entity_poly.type
_entity_poly.pdbx_seq_one_letter_code
_entity_poly.pdbx_strand_id
1 'polypeptide(L)'
;MPAEVSRRAWLLALASLTLLGAALLSPSAARAADEAADAFVRRLSAELLEVVKNDRSLKTGDVQRVAAVVDARVMPHLNFRRMTASAVGPAWRQATPEQQA
;
A
#
# COMPACT_ATOMS: atom_id res chain seq x y z
N MET A 1 -11.81 56.00 -35.32
CA MET A 1 -10.39 55.63 -35.16
C MET A 1 -10.34 54.30 -34.40
N PRO A 2 -10.17 53.15 -35.07
CA PRO A 2 -10.10 51.88 -34.36
C PRO A 2 -8.70 51.73 -33.74
N ALA A 3 -8.67 51.45 -32.45
CA ALA A 3 -7.44 51.24 -31.69
C ALA A 3 -6.67 50.04 -32.24
N GLU A 4 -5.42 50.24 -32.64
CA GLU A 4 -4.53 49.15 -33.02
C GLU A 4 -4.27 48.26 -31.79
N VAL A 5 -4.91 47.09 -31.76
CA VAL A 5 -4.66 46.09 -30.73
C VAL A 5 -3.20 45.64 -30.86
N SER A 6 -2.37 46.04 -29.89
CA SER A 6 -0.93 45.75 -29.88
C SER A 6 -0.67 44.25 -29.97
N ARG A 7 0.28 43.84 -30.83
CA ARG A 7 0.74 42.44 -30.96
C ARG A 7 1.10 41.81 -29.60
N ARG A 8 1.52 42.62 -28.63
CA ARG A 8 1.79 42.20 -27.25
C ARG A 8 0.54 41.71 -26.53
N ALA A 9 -0.62 42.35 -26.74
CA ALA A 9 -1.89 41.92 -26.16
C ALA A 9 -2.33 40.55 -26.71
N TRP A 10 -2.11 40.30 -28.01
CA TRP A 10 -2.37 39.00 -28.62
C TRP A 10 -1.43 37.90 -28.11
N LEU A 11 -0.14 38.21 -27.93
CA LEU A 11 0.83 37.26 -27.37
C LEU A 11 0.52 36.92 -25.91
N LEU A 12 0.10 37.90 -25.10
CA LEU A 12 -0.32 37.67 -23.72
C LEU A 12 -1.63 36.86 -23.63
N ALA A 13 -2.60 37.12 -24.52
CA ALA A 13 -3.83 36.34 -24.60
C ALA A 13 -3.55 34.87 -24.96
N LEU A 14 -2.71 34.62 -25.97
CA LEU A 14 -2.28 33.27 -26.33
C LEU A 14 -1.55 32.56 -25.18
N ALA A 15 -0.62 33.26 -24.52
CA ALA A 15 0.10 32.71 -23.37
C ALA A 15 -0.86 32.33 -22.22
N SER A 16 -1.84 33.20 -21.91
CA SER A 16 -2.85 32.91 -20.89
C SER A 16 -3.74 31.72 -21.25
N LEU A 17 -4.11 31.57 -22.53
CA LEU A 17 -4.92 30.46 -23.00
C LEU A 17 -4.14 29.12 -22.94
N THR A 18 -2.84 29.15 -23.27
CA THR A 18 -1.97 27.97 -23.15
C THR A 18 -1.75 27.55 -21.69
N LEU A 19 -1.57 28.50 -20.77
CA LEU A 19 -1.44 28.23 -19.34
C LEU A 19 -2.74 27.66 -18.74
N LEU A 20 -3.89 28.20 -19.14
CA LEU A 20 -5.19 27.69 -18.70
C LEU A 20 -5.48 26.29 -19.26
N GLY A 21 -5.09 26.02 -20.52
CA GLY A 21 -5.15 24.69 -21.12
C GLY A 21 -4.27 23.68 -20.39
N ALA A 22 -3.04 24.04 -20.03
CA ALA A 22 -2.13 23.15 -19.29
C ALA A 22 -2.63 22.82 -17.88
N ALA A 23 -3.33 23.75 -17.22
CA ALA A 23 -3.95 23.50 -15.91
C ALA A 23 -5.12 22.49 -15.99
N LEU A 24 -5.87 22.49 -17.11
CA LEU A 24 -6.99 21.57 -17.33
C LEU A 24 -6.56 20.15 -17.74
N LEU A 25 -5.35 20.01 -18.31
CA LEU A 25 -4.74 18.70 -18.64
C LEU A 25 -3.88 18.13 -17.51
N SER A 26 -3.83 18.80 -16.35
CA SER A 26 -3.13 18.24 -15.19
C SER A 26 -3.81 16.93 -14.79
N PRO A 27 -3.11 15.78 -14.86
CA PRO A 27 -3.70 14.51 -14.45
C PRO A 27 -4.12 14.68 -13.00
N SER A 28 -5.42 14.59 -12.73
CA SER A 28 -5.90 14.43 -11.38
C SER A 28 -5.17 13.22 -10.83
N ALA A 29 -4.50 13.38 -9.69
CA ALA A 29 -3.87 12.27 -9.00
C ALA A 29 -4.99 11.30 -8.61
N ALA A 30 -5.28 10.35 -9.49
CA ALA A 30 -6.19 9.26 -9.23
C ALA A 30 -5.55 8.49 -8.08
N ARG A 31 -6.02 8.75 -6.86
CA ARG A 31 -5.67 7.95 -5.71
C ARG A 31 -6.35 6.61 -5.96
N ALA A 32 -5.56 5.63 -6.40
CA ALA A 32 -6.01 4.25 -6.39
C ALA A 32 -6.57 3.98 -4.99
N ALA A 33 -7.81 3.51 -4.91
CA ALA A 33 -8.41 3.17 -3.63
C ALA A 33 -7.56 2.04 -3.03
N ASP A 34 -7.10 2.24 -1.79
CA ASP A 34 -6.43 1.17 -1.05
C ASP A 34 -7.40 -0.02 -0.92
N GLU A 35 -6.86 -1.23 -1.09
CA GLU A 35 -7.63 -2.47 -0.92
C GLU A 35 -8.26 -2.50 0.47
N ALA A 36 -9.58 -2.76 0.55
CA ALA A 36 -10.27 -2.89 1.83
C ALA A 36 -9.68 -4.06 2.64
N ALA A 37 -9.63 -3.92 3.97
CA ALA A 37 -8.97 -4.90 4.84
C ALA A 37 -9.58 -6.31 4.75
N ASP A 38 -10.90 -6.41 4.60
CA ASP A 38 -11.60 -7.67 4.40
C ASP A 38 -11.28 -8.32 3.04
N ALA A 39 -11.20 -7.50 1.98
CA ALA A 39 -10.79 -7.95 0.66
C ALA A 39 -9.36 -8.48 0.67
N PHE A 40 -8.46 -7.77 1.34
CA PHE A 40 -7.07 -8.19 1.53
C PHE A 40 -6.97 -9.54 2.25
N VAL A 41 -7.66 -9.70 3.39
CA VAL A 41 -7.65 -10.96 4.17
C VAL A 41 -8.21 -12.11 3.34
N ARG A 42 -9.30 -11.88 2.58
CA ARG A 42 -9.89 -12.89 1.71
C ARG A 42 -8.93 -13.33 0.61
N ARG A 43 -8.28 -12.37 -0.05
CA ARG A 43 -7.29 -12.62 -1.12
C ARG A 43 -6.10 -13.40 -0.59
N LEU A 44 -5.49 -12.96 0.51
CA LEU A 44 -4.34 -13.62 1.12
C LEU A 44 -4.70 -15.05 1.56
N SER A 45 -5.87 -15.25 2.17
CA SER A 45 -6.33 -16.57 2.60
C SER A 45 -6.53 -17.53 1.43
N ALA A 46 -7.10 -17.04 0.32
CA ALA A 46 -7.27 -17.84 -0.90
C ALA A 46 -5.92 -18.22 -1.52
N GLU A 47 -4.97 -17.28 -1.56
CA GLU A 47 -3.60 -17.54 -2.04
C GLU A 47 -2.91 -18.60 -1.19
N LEU A 48 -2.94 -18.47 0.14
CA LEU A 48 -2.32 -19.44 1.05
C LEU A 48 -2.96 -20.83 0.92
N LEU A 49 -4.27 -20.90 0.73
CA LEU A 49 -4.95 -22.17 0.48
C LEU A 49 -4.45 -22.83 -0.80
N GLU A 50 -4.27 -22.07 -1.88
CA GLU A 50 -3.70 -22.59 -3.13
C GLU A 50 -2.23 -23.02 -2.96
N VAL A 51 -1.44 -22.29 -2.18
CA VAL A 51 -0.06 -22.70 -1.85
C VAL A 51 -0.05 -24.05 -1.13
N VAL A 52 -0.90 -24.24 -0.10
CA VAL A 52 -1.03 -25.51 0.62
C VAL A 52 -1.53 -26.62 -0.30
N LYS A 53 -2.49 -26.36 -1.19
CA LYS A 53 -2.98 -27.34 -2.16
C LYS A 53 -1.93 -27.79 -3.17
N ASN A 54 -0.93 -26.98 -3.47
CA ASN A 54 0.06 -27.29 -4.51
C ASN A 54 1.42 -27.70 -3.94
N ASP A 55 1.69 -27.45 -2.66
CA ASP A 55 2.95 -27.81 -2.00
C ASP A 55 2.79 -29.08 -1.14
N ARG A 56 3.40 -30.19 -1.57
CA ARG A 56 3.31 -31.47 -0.84
C ARG A 56 3.94 -31.41 0.55
N SER A 57 5.03 -30.66 0.73
CA SER A 57 5.71 -30.54 2.02
C SER A 57 4.83 -29.82 3.03
N LEU A 58 4.08 -28.79 2.61
CA LEU A 58 3.06 -28.16 3.45
C LEU A 58 1.94 -29.13 3.83
N LYS A 59 1.45 -29.94 2.87
CA LYS A 59 0.40 -30.94 3.15
C LYS A 59 0.82 -31.99 4.15
N THR A 60 2.09 -32.38 4.13
CA THR A 60 2.65 -33.35 5.08
C THR A 60 3.03 -32.74 6.42
N GLY A 61 2.84 -31.42 6.60
CA GLY A 61 3.16 -30.72 7.85
C GLY A 61 4.65 -30.51 8.09
N ASP A 62 5.46 -30.36 7.02
CA ASP A 62 6.87 -29.99 7.15
C ASP A 62 6.98 -28.61 7.80
N VAL A 63 7.41 -28.59 9.07
CA VAL A 63 7.48 -27.39 9.91
C VAL A 63 8.43 -26.34 9.33
N GLN A 64 9.54 -26.77 8.72
CA GLN A 64 10.51 -25.83 8.12
C GLN A 64 9.88 -25.15 6.91
N ARG A 65 9.14 -25.92 6.10
CA ARG A 65 8.43 -25.35 4.96
C ARG A 65 7.29 -24.44 5.38
N VAL A 66 6.54 -24.81 6.42
CA VAL A 66 5.48 -23.97 7.00
C VAL A 66 6.06 -22.64 7.48
N ALA A 67 7.14 -22.67 8.27
CA ALA A 67 7.80 -21.46 8.76
C ALA A 67 8.23 -20.55 7.61
N ALA A 68 8.88 -21.10 6.58
CA ALA A 68 9.32 -20.32 5.42
C ALA A 68 8.16 -19.63 4.68
N VAL A 69 7.00 -20.29 4.58
CA VAL A 69 5.81 -19.71 3.92
C VAL A 69 5.17 -18.64 4.81
N VAL A 70 5.08 -18.86 6.11
CA VAL A 70 4.60 -17.87 7.08
C VAL A 70 5.49 -16.61 7.05
N ASP A 71 6.80 -16.78 7.08
CA ASP A 71 7.79 -15.69 7.01
C ASP A 71 7.63 -14.87 5.73
N ALA A 72 7.46 -15.54 4.60
CA ALA A 72 7.37 -14.87 3.30
C ALA A 72 6.00 -14.21 3.04
N ARG A 73 4.90 -14.78 3.54
CA ARG A 73 3.53 -14.41 3.11
C ARG A 73 2.67 -13.79 4.20
N VAL A 74 2.98 -14.02 5.48
CA VAL A 74 2.17 -13.56 6.60
C VAL A 74 2.89 -12.47 7.39
N MET A 75 4.17 -12.64 7.70
CA MET A 75 4.94 -11.69 8.53
C MET A 75 4.96 -10.26 8.00
N PRO A 76 5.05 -9.99 6.69
CA PRO A 76 5.05 -8.62 6.16
C PRO A 76 3.78 -7.82 6.48
N HIS A 77 2.71 -8.50 6.88
CA HIS A 77 1.40 -7.90 7.11
C HIS A 77 1.03 -7.81 8.59
N LEU A 78 1.91 -8.25 9.49
CA LEU A 78 1.67 -8.26 10.93
C LEU A 78 2.54 -7.24 11.66
N ASN A 79 1.93 -6.60 12.65
CA ASN A 79 2.68 -5.89 13.68
C ASN A 79 2.87 -6.83 14.87
N PHE A 80 3.90 -7.68 14.78
CA PHE A 80 4.21 -8.68 15.81
C PHE A 80 4.36 -8.07 17.19
N ARG A 81 5.11 -6.99 17.29
CA ARG A 81 5.33 -6.30 18.57
C ARG A 81 4.02 -5.88 19.23
N ARG A 82 3.10 -5.27 18.47
CA ARG A 82 1.78 -4.87 18.98
C ARG A 82 0.92 -6.08 19.34
N MET A 83 0.96 -7.13 18.53
CA MET A 83 0.22 -8.38 18.80
C MET A 83 0.71 -9.03 20.11
N THR A 84 2.02 -9.18 20.29
CA THR A 84 2.63 -9.73 21.50
C THR A 84 2.36 -8.84 22.71
N ALA A 85 2.48 -7.52 22.57
CA ALA A 85 2.13 -6.58 23.64
C ALA A 85 0.68 -6.74 24.11
N SER A 86 -0.26 -6.92 23.19
CA SER A 86 -1.67 -7.17 23.50
C SER A 86 -1.88 -8.53 24.17
N ALA A 87 -1.15 -9.57 23.76
CA ALA A 87 -1.25 -10.90 24.35
C ALA A 87 -0.63 -10.99 25.75
N VAL A 88 0.52 -10.35 25.97
CA VAL A 88 1.28 -10.37 27.24
C VAL A 88 0.67 -9.42 28.28
N GLY A 89 0.06 -8.32 27.86
CA GLY A 89 -0.61 -7.38 28.75
C GLY A 89 0.36 -6.54 29.59
N PRO A 90 0.04 -6.21 30.86
CA PRO A 90 0.83 -5.25 31.66
C PRO A 90 2.31 -5.58 31.81
N ALA A 91 2.67 -6.87 31.82
CA ALA A 91 4.05 -7.35 31.93
C ALA A 91 4.91 -6.94 30.73
N TRP A 92 4.31 -6.68 29.56
CA TRP A 92 5.02 -6.25 28.36
C TRP A 92 5.82 -4.97 28.59
N ARG A 93 5.30 -4.05 29.40
CA ARG A 93 5.98 -2.77 29.72
C ARG A 93 7.24 -2.94 30.57
N GLN A 94 7.38 -4.10 31.23
CA GLN A 94 8.53 -4.42 32.08
C GLN A 94 9.52 -5.35 31.36
N ALA A 95 9.17 -5.86 30.18
CA ALA A 95 10.05 -6.71 29.39
C ALA A 95 11.29 -5.92 28.95
N THR A 96 12.45 -6.55 29.03
CA THR A 96 13.72 -6.02 28.50
C THR A 96 13.64 -5.84 26.98
N PRO A 97 14.51 -5.01 26.37
CA PRO A 97 14.56 -4.87 24.91
C PRO A 97 14.68 -6.21 24.18
N GLU A 98 15.48 -7.15 24.71
CA GLU A 98 15.68 -8.48 24.16
C GLU A 98 14.42 -9.36 24.27
N GLN A 99 13.59 -9.14 25.29
CA GLN A 99 12.31 -9.84 25.46
C GLN A 99 11.17 -9.23 24.64
N GLN A 100 11.32 -7.98 24.19
CA GLN A 100 10.36 -7.29 23.32
C GLN A 100 10.67 -7.42 21.83
N ALA A 101 11.84 -7.96 21.49
CA ALA A 101 12.36 -8.10 20.13
C ALA A 101 11.64 -9.20 19.33
#